data_AF-A0A9D5T7V5-F1
#
_entry.id   AF-A0A9D5T7V5-F1
#
_cell.length_a   1.000
_cell.length_b   1.000
_cell.length_c   1.000
_cell.angle_alpha   90.00
_cell.angle_beta   90.00
_cell.angle_gamma   90.00
#
_symmetry.space_group_name_H-M   'P 1'
#
loop_
_entity.id
_entity.type
_entity.pdbx_description
1 polymer ?
#
loop_
_entity_poly.entity_id
_entity_poly.type
_entity_poly.pdbx_seq_one_letter_code
_entity_poly.pdbx_strand_id
1 'polypeptide(L)'
;MSEKRTRASEIKTEQNCIQLPDWYWTHGLHDAVILSASELQLNPDYKEKKPKYNCLEIALDSKNAIYERGIKKICLYNYKIKTPDIDINSIDKPWWISDTLRVLENKHFLLDTEIEASDGSRVNFIVEFEFSETERE
;
A
#
# COMPACT_ATOMS: atom_id res chain seq x y z
N MET A 1 -34.97 -16.92 49.71
CA MET A 1 -34.46 -15.83 48.84
C MET A 1 -33.39 -16.43 47.95
N SER A 2 -33.73 -16.74 46.70
CA SER A 2 -32.82 -17.39 45.74
C SER A 2 -32.31 -16.36 44.76
N GLU A 3 -31.03 -15.99 44.90
CA GLU A 3 -30.31 -15.14 43.96
C GLU A 3 -30.03 -15.92 42.68
N LYS A 4 -30.75 -15.60 41.60
CA LYS A 4 -30.42 -16.06 40.25
C LYS A 4 -29.24 -15.24 39.74
N ARG A 5 -28.05 -15.85 39.69
CA ARG A 5 -26.87 -15.31 39.02
C ARG A 5 -27.15 -15.19 37.51
N THR A 6 -27.13 -13.95 37.02
CA THR A 6 -27.17 -13.60 35.60
C THR A 6 -25.95 -14.17 34.89
N ARG A 7 -26.17 -14.99 33.86
CA ARG A 7 -25.12 -15.55 33.01
C ARG A 7 -24.68 -14.45 32.04
N ALA A 8 -23.44 -13.99 32.15
CA ALA A 8 -22.83 -13.11 31.17
C ALA A 8 -22.78 -13.85 29.82
N SER A 9 -23.41 -13.28 28.80
CA SER A 9 -23.30 -13.73 27.42
C SER A 9 -21.89 -13.42 26.93
N GLU A 10 -21.13 -14.47 26.62
CA GLU A 10 -19.85 -14.40 25.93
C GLU A 10 -20.05 -13.72 24.57
N ILE A 11 -19.52 -12.51 24.43
CA ILE A 11 -19.38 -11.85 23.13
C ILE A 11 -18.28 -12.63 22.40
N LYS A 12 -18.67 -13.54 21.50
CA LYS A 12 -17.76 -14.11 20.51
C LYS A 12 -17.38 -12.97 19.58
N THR A 13 -16.20 -12.39 19.79
CA THR A 13 -15.56 -11.52 18.81
C THR A 13 -15.20 -12.40 17.61
N GLU A 14 -16.07 -12.42 16.60
CA GLU A 14 -15.72 -12.93 15.29
C GLU A 14 -14.54 -12.10 14.79
N GLN A 15 -13.33 -12.66 14.88
CA GLN A 15 -12.16 -12.13 14.22
C GLN A 15 -12.43 -12.22 12.72
N ASN A 16 -12.92 -11.11 12.16
CA ASN A 16 -13.06 -10.91 10.74
C ASN A 16 -11.63 -10.82 10.19
N CYS A 17 -11.04 -11.96 9.80
CA CYS A 17 -9.72 -12.00 9.19
C CYS A 17 -9.79 -11.27 7.86
N ILE A 18 -9.36 -10.01 7.83
CA ILE A 18 -9.22 -9.23 6.60
C ILE A 18 -8.18 -9.97 5.75
N GLN A 19 -8.63 -10.69 4.73
CA GLN A 19 -7.74 -11.27 3.73
C GLN A 19 -7.10 -10.11 2.96
N LEU A 20 -5.83 -9.85 3.25
CA LEU A 20 -5.02 -8.94 2.46
C LEU A 20 -4.79 -9.56 1.07
N PRO A 21 -4.74 -8.76 -0.01
CA PRO A 21 -4.50 -9.28 -1.34
C PRO A 21 -3.12 -9.95 -1.46
N ASP A 22 -3.02 -11.01 -2.27
CA ASP A 22 -1.78 -11.79 -2.45
C ASP A 22 -0.59 -10.98 -3.01
N TRP A 23 -0.88 -9.86 -3.69
CA TRP A 23 0.15 -8.96 -4.20
C TRP A 23 0.74 -8.04 -3.13
N TYR A 24 0.11 -7.92 -1.96
CA TYR A 24 0.56 -7.03 -0.90
C TYR A 24 1.76 -7.62 -0.16
N TRP A 25 2.79 -6.81 0.05
CA TRP A 25 4.01 -7.14 0.78
C TRP A 25 3.73 -7.12 2.29
N THR A 26 2.99 -8.11 2.78
CA THR A 26 2.46 -8.14 4.16
C THR A 26 3.51 -8.02 5.26
N HIS A 27 4.76 -8.43 5.00
CA HIS A 27 5.86 -8.30 5.95
C HIS A 27 6.56 -6.93 5.89
N GLY A 28 6.26 -6.10 4.89
CA GLY A 28 6.79 -4.74 4.77
C GLY A 28 8.00 -4.61 3.84
N LEU A 29 8.17 -3.40 3.32
CA LEU A 29 9.31 -2.97 2.50
C LEU A 29 10.32 -2.13 3.28
N HIS A 30 10.34 -2.21 4.62
CA HIS A 30 11.24 -1.43 5.48
C HIS A 30 12.70 -1.50 4.98
N ASP A 31 13.34 -0.35 4.77
CA ASP A 31 14.67 -0.15 4.17
C ASP A 31 14.78 -0.35 2.65
N ALA A 32 13.68 -0.55 1.93
CA ALA A 32 13.69 -0.51 0.47
C ALA A 32 13.90 0.93 -0.02
N VAL A 33 14.86 1.13 -0.92
CA VAL A 33 15.13 2.45 -1.52
C VAL A 33 14.18 2.66 -2.69
N ILE A 34 13.52 3.81 -2.74
CA ILE A 34 12.70 4.22 -3.87
C ILE A 34 13.61 4.86 -4.92
N LEU A 35 13.70 4.23 -6.08
CA LEU A 35 14.55 4.68 -7.19
C LEU A 35 13.86 5.75 -8.04
N SER A 36 12.55 5.60 -8.24
CA SER A 36 11.72 6.55 -8.98
C SER A 36 10.23 6.29 -8.76
N ALA A 37 9.41 7.31 -8.89
CA ALA A 37 7.95 7.23 -8.97
C ALA A 37 7.45 7.90 -10.26
N SER A 38 6.87 7.13 -11.17
CA SER A 38 6.46 7.60 -12.50
C SER A 38 4.95 7.50 -12.69
N GLU A 39 4.34 8.61 -13.10
CA GLU A 39 2.92 8.71 -13.42
C GLU A 39 2.69 8.42 -14.92
N LEU A 40 1.98 7.34 -15.22
CA LEU A 40 1.72 6.87 -16.58
C LEU A 40 0.23 6.97 -16.91
N GLN A 41 -0.10 7.63 -18.02
CA GLN A 41 -1.43 7.55 -18.61
C GLN A 41 -1.49 6.32 -19.53
N LEU A 42 -2.58 5.55 -19.42
CA LEU A 42 -2.78 4.31 -20.17
C LEU A 42 -3.91 4.50 -21.18
N ASN A 43 -3.87 3.72 -22.25
CA ASN A 43 -4.99 3.61 -23.19
C ASN A 43 -5.92 2.50 -22.71
N PRO A 44 -7.10 2.81 -22.14
CA PRO A 44 -7.98 1.80 -21.57
C PRO A 44 -8.56 0.86 -22.64
N ASP A 45 -8.49 -0.44 -22.42
CA ASP A 45 -9.30 -1.40 -23.16
C ASP A 45 -10.70 -1.49 -22.54
N TYR A 46 -11.68 -0.85 -23.19
CA TYR A 46 -13.06 -0.82 -22.75
C TYR A 46 -13.78 -2.18 -22.85
N LYS A 47 -13.14 -3.23 -23.38
CA LYS A 47 -13.65 -4.60 -23.35
C LYS A 47 -13.37 -5.29 -22.02
N GLU A 48 -12.39 -4.82 -21.26
CA GLU A 48 -12.08 -5.38 -19.95
C GLU A 48 -13.14 -5.02 -18.91
N LYS A 49 -13.40 -5.93 -17.98
CA LYS A 49 -14.35 -5.70 -16.88
C LYS A 49 -13.91 -4.53 -15.96
N LYS A 50 -12.60 -4.28 -15.89
CA LYS A 50 -11.99 -3.18 -15.13
C LYS A 50 -10.90 -2.52 -15.97
N PRO A 51 -11.25 -1.54 -16.82
CA PRO A 51 -10.27 -0.86 -17.65
C PRO A 51 -9.23 -0.11 -16.81
N LYS A 52 -7.98 -0.12 -17.27
CA LYS A 52 -6.86 0.60 -16.64
C LYS A 52 -6.66 1.95 -17.32
N TYR A 53 -6.78 3.05 -16.59
CA TYR A 53 -6.69 4.42 -17.11
C TYR A 53 -5.34 5.08 -16.84
N ASN A 54 -4.76 4.81 -15.67
CA ASN A 54 -3.46 5.33 -15.28
C ASN A 54 -2.72 4.30 -14.40
N CYS A 55 -1.43 4.52 -14.21
CA CYS A 55 -0.58 3.72 -13.35
C CYS A 55 0.47 4.62 -12.68
N LEU A 56 0.62 4.46 -11.36
CA LEU A 56 1.78 4.96 -10.64
C LEU A 56 2.77 3.80 -10.51
N GLU A 57 3.89 3.93 -11.21
CA GLU A 57 4.98 2.95 -11.16
C GLU A 57 6.03 3.41 -10.15
N ILE A 58 6.25 2.61 -9.11
CA ILE A 58 7.28 2.83 -8.08
C ILE A 58 8.38 1.80 -8.30
N ALA A 59 9.54 2.25 -8.74
CA ALA A 59 10.73 1.42 -8.87
C ALA A 59 11.49 1.39 -7.54
N LEU A 60 11.94 0.20 -7.13
CA LEU A 60 12.53 -0.05 -5.83
C LEU A 60 13.86 -0.80 -5.95
N ASP A 61 14.80 -0.48 -5.08
CA ASP A 61 15.86 -1.40 -4.67
C ASP A 61 15.51 -1.96 -3.28
N SER A 62 14.93 -3.15 -3.26
CA SER A 62 14.53 -3.85 -2.04
C SER A 62 15.60 -4.79 -1.48
N LYS A 63 16.82 -4.83 -2.04
CA LYS A 63 17.85 -5.78 -1.59
C LYS A 63 18.20 -5.67 -0.11
N ASN A 64 18.11 -4.46 0.42
CA ASN A 64 18.35 -4.15 1.82
C ASN A 64 17.09 -4.21 2.68
N ALA A 65 15.91 -4.48 2.09
CA ALA A 65 14.67 -4.53 2.85
C ALA A 65 14.75 -5.62 3.93
N ILE A 66 14.17 -5.36 5.11
CA ILE A 66 14.22 -6.30 6.23
C ILE A 66 13.53 -7.62 5.84
N TYR A 67 12.39 -7.53 5.16
CA TYR A 67 11.52 -8.67 4.86
C TYR A 67 11.42 -8.96 3.36
N GLU A 68 10.80 -8.08 2.59
CA GLU A 68 10.46 -8.35 1.18
C GLU A 68 11.56 -7.87 0.23
N ARG A 69 12.59 -8.72 0.03
CA ARG A 69 13.80 -8.38 -0.75
C ARG A 69 13.73 -8.60 -2.26
N GLY A 70 12.61 -9.10 -2.75
CA GLY A 70 12.45 -9.50 -4.15
C GLY A 70 11.69 -8.51 -5.01
N ILE A 71 11.01 -7.52 -4.42
CA ILE A 71 10.16 -6.58 -5.16
C ILE A 71 11.04 -5.47 -5.74
N LYS A 72 11.08 -5.36 -7.07
CA LYS A 72 11.80 -4.27 -7.75
C LYS A 72 10.86 -3.19 -8.31
N LYS A 73 9.56 -3.50 -8.38
CA LYS A 73 8.57 -2.58 -8.93
C LYS A 73 7.18 -2.82 -8.38
N ILE A 74 6.47 -1.73 -8.12
CA ILE A 74 5.06 -1.71 -7.76
C ILE A 74 4.32 -0.86 -8.78
N CYS A 75 3.29 -1.42 -9.39
CA CYS A 75 2.35 -0.68 -10.22
C CYS A 75 1.04 -0.51 -9.44
N LEU A 76 0.61 0.73 -9.22
CA LEU A 76 -0.68 1.06 -8.61
C LEU A 76 -1.59 1.65 -9.68
N TYR A 77 -2.65 0.95 -10.03
CA TYR A 77 -3.47 1.32 -11.17
C TYR A 77 -4.77 2.01 -10.78
N ASN A 78 -5.26 2.85 -11.70
CA ASN A 78 -6.40 3.73 -11.45
C ASN A 78 -6.18 4.53 -10.16
N TYR A 79 -4.93 4.99 -9.97
CA TYR A 79 -4.49 5.61 -8.75
C TYR A 79 -4.94 7.07 -8.67
N LYS A 80 -5.02 7.54 -7.43
CA LYS A 80 -5.20 8.94 -7.06
C LYS A 80 -4.34 9.24 -5.84
N ILE A 81 -3.32 10.08 -6.03
CA ILE A 81 -2.51 10.60 -4.93
C ILE A 81 -3.40 11.46 -4.03
N LYS A 82 -3.31 11.24 -2.72
CA LYS A 82 -4.07 11.96 -1.69
C LYS A 82 -3.19 12.92 -0.89
N THR A 83 -1.89 12.65 -0.82
CA THR A 83 -0.93 13.61 -0.24
C THR A 83 -0.77 14.80 -1.18
N PRO A 84 -1.06 16.04 -0.73
CA PRO A 84 -0.84 17.22 -1.54
C PRO A 84 0.66 17.53 -1.69
N ASP A 85 1.03 18.07 -2.86
CA ASP A 85 2.33 18.71 -3.12
C ASP A 85 3.59 17.86 -2.82
N ILE A 86 3.49 16.54 -2.98
CA ILE A 86 4.64 15.64 -2.84
C ILE A 86 5.16 15.20 -4.22
N ASP A 87 6.45 15.41 -4.46
CA ASP A 87 7.18 14.79 -5.56
C ASP A 87 8.27 13.87 -4.97
N ILE A 88 8.02 12.57 -5.00
CA ILE A 88 8.96 11.57 -4.47
C ILE A 88 10.31 11.65 -5.20
N ASN A 89 10.32 11.99 -6.49
CA ASN A 89 11.55 12.07 -7.26
C ASN A 89 12.41 13.27 -6.88
N SER A 90 11.84 14.26 -6.18
CA SER A 90 12.58 15.42 -5.67
C SER A 90 13.29 15.14 -4.34
N ILE A 91 12.98 14.02 -3.69
CA ILE A 91 13.57 13.61 -2.41
C ILE A 91 14.92 12.95 -2.68
N ASP A 92 15.96 13.34 -1.93
CA ASP A 92 17.27 12.69 -2.02
C ASP A 92 17.25 11.35 -1.28
N LYS A 93 17.45 10.25 -2.03
CA LYS A 93 17.49 8.86 -1.55
C LYS A 93 16.32 8.50 -0.62
N PRO A 94 15.06 8.57 -1.09
CA PRO A 94 13.92 8.19 -0.29
C PRO A 94 13.95 6.69 0.00
N TRP A 95 13.75 6.29 1.25
CA TRP A 95 13.54 4.88 1.61
C TRP A 95 12.25 4.67 2.39
N TRP A 96 11.73 3.46 2.23
CA TRP A 96 10.47 3.01 2.80
C TRP A 96 10.65 2.69 4.29
N ILE A 97 9.94 3.40 5.17
CA ILE A 97 9.98 3.14 6.61
C ILE A 97 8.86 2.19 7.02
N SER A 98 7.64 2.52 6.63
CA SER A 98 6.48 1.72 7.01
C SER A 98 5.36 1.97 6.02
N ASP A 99 4.40 1.05 5.98
CA ASP A 99 3.17 1.29 5.27
C ASP A 99 1.98 0.62 5.94
N THR A 100 0.79 1.08 5.59
CA THR A 100 -0.47 0.47 5.98
C THR A 100 -1.41 0.44 4.78
N LEU A 101 -1.86 -0.77 4.43
CA LEU A 101 -2.90 -0.98 3.44
C LEU A 101 -4.28 -1.04 4.10
N ARG A 102 -5.22 -0.23 3.60
CA ARG A 102 -6.64 -0.26 4.00
C ARG A 102 -7.51 -0.60 2.79
N VAL A 103 -8.51 -1.45 3.00
CA VAL A 103 -9.57 -1.72 2.01
C VAL A 103 -10.70 -0.72 2.23
N LEU A 104 -11.09 0.00 1.18
CA LEU A 104 -12.18 0.97 1.19
C LEU A 104 -13.52 0.31 0.80
N GLU A 105 -14.64 0.96 1.13
CA GLU A 105 -15.99 0.41 0.90
C GLU A 105 -16.29 0.09 -0.58
N ASN A 106 -15.69 0.83 -1.50
CA ASN A 106 -15.78 0.65 -2.95
C ASN A 106 -14.84 -0.43 -3.51
N LYS A 107 -14.20 -1.24 -2.65
CA LYS A 107 -13.17 -2.22 -3.02
C LYS A 107 -11.89 -1.60 -3.60
N HIS A 108 -11.70 -0.31 -3.41
CA HIS A 108 -10.40 0.32 -3.65
C HIS A 108 -9.49 0.05 -2.45
N PHE A 109 -8.22 0.36 -2.63
CA PHE A 109 -7.20 0.27 -1.61
C PHE A 109 -6.64 1.66 -1.34
N LEU A 110 -6.29 1.91 -0.08
CA LEU A 110 -5.56 3.09 0.34
C LEU A 110 -4.25 2.63 0.97
N LEU A 111 -3.14 2.96 0.33
CA LEU A 111 -1.81 2.74 0.85
C LEU A 111 -1.30 4.05 1.46
N ASP A 112 -0.96 3.99 2.74
CA ASP A 112 -0.35 5.07 3.50
C ASP A 112 1.10 4.66 3.77
N THR A 113 2.07 5.36 3.18
CA THR A 113 3.50 4.99 3.21
C THR A 113 4.30 6.09 3.87
N GLU A 114 5.04 5.76 4.93
CA GLU A 114 6.03 6.64 5.52
C GLU A 114 7.37 6.48 4.79
N ILE A 115 7.88 7.59 4.27
CA ILE A 115 9.14 7.67 3.54
C ILE A 115 10.09 8.60 4.32
N GLU A 116 11.34 8.20 4.46
CA GLU A 116 12.40 9.03 5.04
C GLU A 116 13.43 9.38 3.98
N ALA A 117 13.90 10.62 4.01
CA ALA A 117 14.92 11.16 3.12
C ALA A 117 16.31 11.09 3.78
N SER A 118 17.36 11.30 2.99
CA SER A 118 18.75 11.30 3.47
C SER A 118 19.05 12.36 4.54
N ASP A 119 18.29 13.47 4.56
CA ASP A 119 18.40 14.54 5.55
C ASP A 119 17.62 14.25 6.86
N GLY A 120 16.97 13.09 6.95
CA GLY A 120 16.15 12.66 8.08
C GLY A 120 14.73 13.25 8.08
N SER A 121 14.36 14.02 7.05
CA SER A 121 12.97 14.45 6.88
C SER A 121 12.09 13.26 6.55
N ARG A 122 10.84 13.30 7.05
CA ARG A 122 9.84 12.26 6.82
C ARG A 122 8.62 12.82 6.14
N VAL A 123 8.08 12.04 5.22
CA VAL A 123 6.87 12.39 4.50
C VAL A 123 5.96 11.19 4.39
N ASN A 124 4.65 11.43 4.53
CA ASN A 124 3.63 10.42 4.32
C ASN A 124 3.10 10.52 2.89
N PHE A 125 3.32 9.47 2.12
CA PHE A 125 2.79 9.29 0.78
C PHE A 125 1.54 8.42 0.81
N ILE A 126 0.39 9.04 0.55
CA ILE A 126 -0.91 8.40 0.60
C ILE A 126 -1.47 8.32 -0.81
N VAL A 127 -1.81 7.11 -1.25
CA VAL A 127 -2.34 6.83 -2.57
C VAL A 127 -3.53 5.88 -2.49
N GLU A 128 -4.63 6.29 -3.13
CA GLU A 128 -5.77 5.40 -3.38
C GLU A 128 -5.61 4.74 -4.75
N PHE A 129 -5.97 3.47 -4.91
CA PHE A 129 -5.88 2.74 -6.18
C PHE A 129 -6.85 1.56 -6.22
N GLU A 130 -7.11 1.01 -7.39
CA GLU A 130 -8.09 -0.08 -7.56
C GLU A 130 -7.45 -1.48 -7.56
N PHE A 131 -6.23 -1.59 -8.05
CA PHE A 131 -5.47 -2.85 -8.12
C PHE A 131 -3.98 -2.56 -8.24
N SER A 132 -3.17 -3.54 -7.84
CA SER A 132 -1.73 -3.46 -7.92
C SER A 132 -1.13 -4.71 -8.54
N GLU A 133 -0.01 -4.53 -9.23
CA GLU A 133 0.87 -5.59 -9.68
C GLU A 133 2.27 -5.32 -9.12
N THR A 134 2.97 -6.37 -8.69
CA THR A 134 4.37 -6.29 -8.24
C THR A 134 5.26 -7.10 -9.15
N GLU A 135 6.37 -6.51 -9.57
CA GLU A 135 7.42 -7.22 -10.31
C GLU A 135 8.48 -7.71 -9.33
N ARG A 136 8.78 -9.01 -9.39
CA ARG A 136 9.73 -9.68 -8.49
C ARG A 136 10.92 -10.26 -9.28
N GLU A 137 12.09 -10.36 -8.65
CA GLU A 137 13.27 -11.10 -9.17
C GLU A 137 13.12 -12.62 -9.00
#